data_AF-A0A7Y6UC01-F1
#
_entry.id   AF-A0A7Y6UC01-F1
#
_cell.length_a   1.000
_cell.length_b   1.000
_cell.length_c   1.000
_cell.angle_alpha   90.00
_cell.angle_beta   90.00
_cell.angle_gamma   90.00
#
_symmetry.space_group_name_H-M   'P 1'
#
loop_
_entity.id
_entity.type
_entity.pdbx_description
1 polymer ?
#
loop_
_entity_poly.entity_id
_entity_poly.type
_entity_poly.pdbx_seq_one_letter_code
_entity_poly.pdbx_strand_id
1 'polypeptide(L)'
;VLAGAPGISPEYYKRYVGGVDVKIIFNKTFPLLRQAEAALVTSGTATLETALFRVPQAVCYHTPIGKVIAFLKRHILKVKYISLVNLIANREVVK
;
A
#
# COMPACT_ATOMS: atom_id res chain seq x y z
N VAL A 1 10.58 -7.94 -10.69
CA VAL A 1 9.59 -7.29 -11.59
C VAL A 1 8.98 -6.11 -10.84
N LEU A 2 8.75 -4.98 -11.50
CA LEU A 2 8.13 -3.78 -10.91
C LEU A 2 6.84 -3.46 -11.67
N ALA A 3 5.73 -3.27 -10.95
CA ALA A 3 4.47 -2.80 -11.53
C ALA A 3 4.52 -1.28 -11.72
N GLY A 4 4.54 -0.83 -12.97
CA GLY A 4 4.53 0.60 -13.32
C GLY A 4 3.12 1.19 -13.16
N ALA A 5 3.02 2.30 -12.43
CA ALA A 5 1.78 3.05 -12.28
C ALA A 5 1.43 3.76 -13.60
N PRO A 6 0.14 3.78 -13.99
CA PRO A 6 -0.29 4.51 -15.17
C PRO A 6 0.02 6.00 -14.99
N GLY A 7 0.56 6.63 -16.04
CA GLY A 7 0.92 8.05 -16.03
C GLY A 7 2.31 8.38 -15.45
N ILE A 8 3.06 7.40 -14.95
CA ILE A 8 4.45 7.59 -14.53
C ILE A 8 5.39 7.02 -15.59
N SER A 9 6.35 7.82 -16.05
CA SER A 9 7.27 7.40 -17.10
C SER A 9 8.28 6.36 -16.60
N PRO A 10 8.77 5.45 -17.47
CA PRO A 10 9.82 4.48 -17.12
C PRO A 10 11.08 5.14 -16.52
N GLU A 11 11.43 6.34 -16.97
CA GLU A 11 12.60 7.11 -16.54
C GLU A 11 12.51 7.56 -15.08
N TYR A 12 11.30 7.74 -14.56
CA TYR A 12 11.10 8.01 -13.14
C TYR A 12 11.59 6.83 -12.30
N TYR A 13 11.20 5.61 -12.66
CA TYR A 13 11.60 4.39 -11.96
C TYR A 13 13.10 4.13 -12.04
N LYS A 14 13.74 4.44 -13.18
CA LYS A 14 15.19 4.31 -13.39
C LYS A 14 16.02 5.02 -12.32
N ARG A 15 15.50 6.11 -11.73
CA ARG A 15 16.18 6.86 -10.66
C ARG A 15 16.26 6.10 -9.33
N TYR A 16 15.39 5.12 -9.13
CA TYR A 16 15.24 4.39 -7.85
C TYR A 16 15.65 2.92 -7.94
N VAL A 17 15.66 2.31 -9.14
CA VAL A 17 16.09 0.91 -9.32
C VAL A 17 17.62 0.74 -9.43
N GLY A 18 18.37 1.84 -9.56
CA GLY A 18 19.83 1.81 -9.65
C GLY A 18 20.32 1.00 -10.85
N GLY A 19 21.37 0.18 -10.64
CA GLY A 19 21.92 -0.75 -11.64
C GLY A 19 21.31 -2.14 -11.62
N VAL A 20 20.24 -2.37 -10.86
CA VAL A 20 19.60 -3.68 -10.74
C VAL A 20 18.73 -3.91 -11.97
N ASP A 21 18.87 -5.08 -12.60
CA ASP A 21 18.01 -5.47 -13.72
C ASP A 21 16.58 -5.78 -13.22
N VAL A 22 15.71 -4.79 -13.30
CA VAL A 22 14.31 -4.88 -12.90
C VAL A 22 13.41 -4.62 -14.10
N LYS A 23 12.68 -5.66 -14.53
CA LYS A 23 11.64 -5.54 -15.55
C LYS A 23 10.46 -4.72 -15.03
N ILE A 24 10.25 -3.53 -15.60
CA ILE A 24 9.08 -2.67 -15.33
C ILE A 24 7.94 -3.09 -16.26
N ILE A 25 6.78 -3.41 -15.69
CA ILE A 25 5.59 -3.85 -16.43
C ILE A 25 4.43 -2.93 -16.08
N PHE A 26 3.90 -2.24 -17.09
CA PHE A 26 2.77 -1.34 -16.95
C PHE A 26 1.44 -2.08 -17.11
N ASN A 27 0.36 -1.53 -16.54
CA ASN A 27 -1.02 -2.01 -16.70
C ASN A 27 -1.23 -3.47 -16.26
N LYS A 28 -0.38 -3.98 -15.36
CA LYS A 28 -0.45 -5.34 -14.82
C LYS A 28 -0.38 -5.38 -13.29
N THR A 29 -0.80 -4.31 -12.60
CA THR A 29 -0.77 -4.22 -11.13
C THR A 29 -1.47 -5.40 -10.46
N PHE A 30 -2.72 -5.70 -10.81
CA PHE A 30 -3.46 -6.82 -10.18
C PHE A 30 -2.93 -8.21 -10.51
N PRO A 31 -2.59 -8.56 -11.78
CA PRO A 31 -1.92 -9.81 -12.08
C PRO A 31 -0.63 -10.03 -11.30
N LEU A 32 0.18 -8.96 -11.13
CA LEU A 32 1.42 -9.02 -10.36
C LEU A 32 1.14 -9.13 -8.86
N LEU A 33 0.18 -8.36 -8.34
CA LEU A 33 -0.26 -8.42 -6.95
C LEU A 33 -0.74 -9.82 -6.57
N ARG A 34 -1.55 -10.47 -7.42
CA ARG A 34 -2.06 -11.83 -7.20
C ARG A 34 -0.96 -12.90 -7.09
N GLN A 35 0.24 -12.62 -7.62
CA GLN A 35 1.39 -13.53 -7.53
C GLN A 35 2.33 -13.18 -6.36
N ALA A 36 2.06 -12.09 -5.64
CA ALA A 36 2.90 -11.67 -4.52
C ALA A 36 2.68 -12.59 -3.31
N GLU A 37 3.78 -12.93 -2.63
CA GLU A 37 3.74 -13.68 -1.37
C GLU A 37 3.26 -12.82 -0.19
N ALA A 38 3.62 -11.54 -0.22
CA ALA A 38 3.10 -10.51 0.69
C ALA A 38 3.18 -9.13 0.03
N ALA A 39 2.42 -8.17 0.55
CA ALA A 39 2.39 -6.80 0.06
C ALA A 39 2.53 -5.78 1.19
N LEU A 40 3.45 -4.84 1.04
CA LEU A 40 3.47 -3.62 1.84
C LEU A 40 2.61 -2.57 1.11
N VAL A 41 1.48 -2.21 1.69
CA VAL A 41 0.48 -1.36 1.03
C VAL A 41 0.28 -0.05 1.77
N THR A 42 -0.03 0.98 1.00
CA THR A 42 -0.42 2.29 1.51
C THR A 42 -1.77 2.65 0.89
N SER A 43 -2.57 3.49 1.54
CA SER A 43 -3.94 3.86 1.12
C SER A 43 -5.02 2.79 1.36
N GLY A 44 -6.25 3.25 1.63
CA GLY A 44 -7.40 2.39 1.93
C GLY A 44 -7.84 1.52 0.76
N THR A 45 -7.84 2.05 -0.46
CA THR A 45 -8.28 1.31 -1.67
C THR A 45 -7.35 0.14 -1.98
N ALA A 46 -6.04 0.38 -2.01
CA ALA A 46 -5.05 -0.68 -2.29
C ALA A 46 -5.04 -1.77 -1.21
N THR A 47 -5.31 -1.41 0.05
CA THR A 47 -5.47 -2.36 1.17
C THR A 47 -6.64 -3.32 0.90
N LEU A 48 -7.78 -2.78 0.45
CA LEU A 48 -8.97 -3.59 0.12
C LEU A 48 -8.73 -4.47 -1.11
N GLU A 49 -8.17 -3.93 -2.18
CA GLU A 49 -7.82 -4.70 -3.39
C GLU A 49 -6.89 -5.88 -3.05
N THR A 50 -5.88 -5.64 -2.22
CA THR A 50 -4.94 -6.67 -1.75
C THR A 50 -5.64 -7.75 -0.92
N ALA A 51 -6.59 -7.36 -0.07
CA ALA A 51 -7.39 -8.30 0.71
C ALA A 51 -8.30 -9.17 -0.19
N LEU A 52 -8.89 -8.58 -1.26
CA LEU A 52 -9.70 -9.32 -2.22
C LEU A 52 -8.89 -10.38 -2.98
N PHE A 53 -7.61 -10.11 -3.25
CA PHE A 53 -6.68 -11.09 -3.81
C PHE A 53 -6.13 -12.10 -2.80
N ARG A 54 -6.52 -12.00 -1.52
CA ARG A 54 -6.05 -12.85 -0.41
C ARG A 54 -4.53 -12.84 -0.25
N VAL A 55 -3.90 -11.72 -0.60
CA VAL A 55 -2.47 -11.53 -0.44
C VAL A 55 -2.21 -11.03 0.98
N PRO A 56 -1.33 -11.70 1.76
CA PRO A 56 -0.89 -11.20 3.06
C PRO A 56 -0.36 -9.77 2.94
N GLN A 57 -0.71 -8.90 3.88
CA GLN A 57 -0.37 -7.48 3.76
C GLN A 57 -0.03 -6.82 5.08
N ALA A 58 0.86 -5.83 4.99
CA ALA A 58 1.17 -4.87 6.05
C ALA A 58 0.81 -3.47 5.55
N VAL A 59 0.10 -2.70 6.37
CA VAL A 59 -0.38 -1.36 6.03
C VAL A 59 0.58 -0.33 6.61
N CYS A 60 1.23 0.43 5.75
CA CYS A 60 2.16 1.47 6.16
C CYS A 60 1.67 2.86 5.74
N TYR A 61 1.73 3.81 6.68
CA TYR A 61 1.51 5.23 6.41
C TYR A 61 2.72 6.00 6.89
N HIS A 62 3.41 6.68 5.97
CA HIS A 62 4.46 7.61 6.33
C HIS A 62 3.86 8.98 6.66
N THR A 63 4.18 9.51 7.83
CA THR A 63 3.77 10.85 8.24
C THR A 63 4.99 11.62 8.77
N PRO A 64 5.41 12.71 8.10
CA PRO A 64 6.65 13.41 8.45
C PRO A 64 6.61 14.11 9.82
N ILE A 65 5.42 14.32 10.41
CA ILE A 65 5.22 15.02 11.69
C ILE A 65 4.51 14.12 12.71
N GLY A 66 5.13 13.00 13.08
CA GLY A 66 4.51 11.93 13.86
C GLY A 66 3.85 12.37 15.18
N LYS A 67 4.46 13.29 15.94
CA LYS A 67 3.91 13.77 17.22
C LYS A 67 2.62 14.58 17.04
N VAL A 68 2.59 15.49 16.06
CA VAL A 68 1.40 16.31 15.75
C VAL A 68 0.31 15.44 15.16
N ILE A 69 0.65 14.51 14.27
CA ILE A 69 -0.32 13.57 13.70
C ILE A 69 -0.88 12.64 14.78
N ALA A 70 -0.08 12.15 15.72
CA ALA A 70 -0.59 11.34 16.83
C ALA A 70 -1.57 12.13 17.70
N PHE A 71 -1.28 13.42 17.96
CA PHE A 71 -2.19 14.31 18.66
C PHE A 71 -3.49 14.52 17.87
N LEU A 72 -3.41 14.86 16.58
CA LEU A 72 -4.58 15.05 15.71
C LEU A 72 -5.40 13.77 15.55
N LYS A 73 -4.74 12.61 15.42
CA LYS A 73 -5.41 11.30 15.37
C LYS A 73 -6.29 11.09 16.59
N ARG A 74 -5.81 11.40 17.80
CA ARG A 74 -6.58 11.25 19.05
C ARG A 74 -7.82 12.16 19.11
N HIS A 75 -7.80 13.29 18.40
CA HIS A 75 -8.90 14.27 18.45
C HIS A 75 -9.85 14.19 17.25
N ILE A 76 -9.38 13.71 16.09
CA ILE A 76 -10.12 13.75 14.81
C ILE A 76 -10.57 12.35 14.38
N LEU A 77 -9.80 11.30 14.63
CA LEU A 77 -10.22 9.94 14.25
C LEU A 77 -11.23 9.40 15.25
N LYS A 78 -12.49 9.32 14.81
CA LYS A 78 -13.60 8.70 15.55
C LYS A 78 -13.72 7.19 15.33
N VAL A 79 -12.86 6.63 14.49
CA VAL A 79 -12.94 5.23 14.03
C VAL A 79 -11.96 4.33 14.77
N LYS A 80 -12.34 3.07 15.02
CA LYS A 80 -11.56 2.10 15.79
C LYS A 80 -10.29 1.63 15.08
N TYR A 81 -10.28 1.62 13.74
CA TYR A 81 -9.18 1.12 12.92
C TYR A 81 -8.81 2.12 11.84
N ILE A 82 -7.53 2.13 11.44
CA ILE A 82 -7.04 2.98 10.33
C ILE A 82 -7.22 2.25 8.99
N SER A 83 -6.93 0.94 8.97
CA SER A 83 -7.08 0.11 7.78
C SER A 83 -8.56 -0.07 7.42
N LEU A 84 -8.91 0.18 6.16
CA LEU A 84 -10.26 -0.04 5.63
C LEU A 84 -10.71 -1.50 5.79
N VAL A 85 -9.77 -2.45 5.64
CA VAL A 85 -10.06 -3.88 5.82
C VAL A 85 -10.41 -4.19 7.27
N ASN A 86 -9.70 -3.61 8.23
CA ASN A 86 -10.02 -3.77 9.66
C ASN A 86 -11.34 -3.07 10.03
N LEU A 87 -11.64 -1.93 9.42
CA LEU A 87 -12.91 -1.23 9.61
C LEU A 87 -14.09 -2.08 9.13
N ILE A 88 -14.00 -2.67 7.93
CA ILE A 88 -15.03 -3.55 7.39
C ILE A 88 -15.16 -4.83 8.22
N ALA A 89 -14.04 -5.45 8.61
CA ALA A 89 -14.04 -6.67 9.42
C ALA A 89 -14.40 -6.44 10.89
N ASN A 90 -14.39 -5.18 11.35
CA ASN A 90 -14.55 -4.77 12.75
C ASN A 90 -13.67 -5.56 13.74
N ARG A 91 -12.48 -5.97 13.28
CA ARG A 91 -11.43 -6.63 14.06
C ARG A 91 -10.09 -6.42 13.38
N GLU A 92 -9.00 -6.66 14.11
CA GLU A 92 -7.67 -6.62 13.52
C GLU A 92 -7.47 -7.86 12.62
N VAL A 93 -7.43 -7.63 11.30
CA VAL A 93 -7.15 -8.64 10.27
C VAL A 93 -5.79 -8.39 9.62
N VAL A 94 -5.43 -7.11 9.46
CA VAL A 94 -4.15 -6.65 8.89
C VAL A 94 -3.48 -5.67 9.86
N LYS A 95 -2.14 -5.63 9.88
CA LYS A 95 -1.34 -4.74 10.74
C LYS A 95 -0.76 -3.58 9.97
#